data_AF-A0A392RSY2-F1
#
_entry.id   AF-A0A392RSY2-F1
#
_cell.length_a   1.000
_cell.length_b   1.000
_cell.length_c   1.000
_cell.angle_alpha   90.00
_cell.angle_beta   90.00
_cell.angle_gamma   90.00
#
_symmetry.space_group_name_H-M   'P 1'
#
loop_
_entity.id
_entity.type
_entity.pdbx_description
1 polymer ?
#
loop_
_entity_poly.entity_id
_entity_poly.type
_entity_poly.pdbx_seq_one_letter_code
_entity_poly.pdbx_strand_id
1 'polypeptide(L)'
;MSNHRCFIVNVYSKGSLAEKRTTWRRLVHLKDYLGGENWCVVGDFNSVLSTIERRGITGDVSRRFNAEIRDFNNFVGEMGLLDLPLL
;
A
#
# COMPACT_ATOMS: atom_id res chain seq x y z
N MET A 1 -3.66 31.64 -9.74
CA MET A 1 -4.12 30.33 -9.26
C MET A 1 -3.07 29.31 -9.66
N SER A 2 -2.40 28.67 -8.69
CA SER A 2 -1.46 27.59 -8.96
C SER A 2 -2.23 26.34 -9.38
N ASN A 3 -1.82 25.71 -10.48
CA ASN A 3 -2.39 24.45 -10.92
C ASN A 3 -1.65 23.30 -10.19
N HIS A 4 -2.31 22.67 -9.23
CA HIS A 4 -1.73 21.54 -8.50
C HIS A 4 -2.09 20.23 -9.19
N ARG A 5 -1.08 19.51 -9.68
CA ARG A 5 -1.28 18.16 -10.22
C ARG A 5 -1.46 17.17 -9.08
N CYS A 6 -2.55 16.42 -9.11
CA CYS A 6 -2.85 15.35 -8.15
C CYS A 6 -3.07 14.03 -8.89
N PHE A 7 -2.51 12.95 -8.36
CA PHE A 7 -2.69 11.60 -8.88
C PHE A 7 -3.61 10.82 -7.94
N ILE A 8 -4.74 10.34 -8.47
CA ILE A 8 -5.65 9.46 -7.75
C ILE A 8 -5.54 8.07 -8.39
N VAL A 9 -5.16 7.09 -7.60
CA VAL A 9 -4.96 5.71 -8.05
C VAL A 9 -5.88 4.80 -7.26
N ASN A 10 -6.76 4.09 -7.95
CA ASN A 10 -7.59 3.05 -7.34
C ASN A 10 -6.89 1.69 -7.46
N VAL A 11 -6.80 0.94 -6.37
CA VAL A 11 -6.12 -0.35 -6.26
C VAL A 11 -7.10 -1.44 -5.87
N TYR A 12 -6.95 -2.62 -6.49
CA TYR A 12 -7.55 -3.86 -6.02
C TYR A 12 -6.51 -4.98 -6.06
N SER A 13 -6.08 -5.46 -4.89
CA SER A 13 -4.91 -6.33 -4.72
C SER A 13 -5.26 -7.71 -4.14
N LYS A 14 -6.29 -8.38 -4.68
CA LYS A 14 -6.62 -9.77 -4.32
C LYS A 14 -5.70 -10.76 -5.05
N GLY A 15 -4.48 -10.93 -4.53
CA GLY A 15 -3.47 -11.85 -5.09
C GLY A 15 -2.47 -12.33 -4.04
N SER A 16 -1.51 -13.15 -4.48
CA SER A 16 -0.36 -13.60 -3.69
C SER A 16 0.54 -12.43 -3.28
N LEU A 17 1.36 -12.62 -2.23
CA LEU A 17 2.32 -11.60 -1.79
C LEU A 17 3.29 -11.18 -2.90
N ALA A 18 3.64 -12.08 -3.83
CA ALA A 18 4.51 -11.76 -4.95
C ALA A 18 3.85 -10.79 -5.95
N GLU A 19 2.57 -11.00 -6.25
CA GLU A 19 1.78 -10.10 -7.12
C GLU A 19 1.60 -8.74 -6.46
N LYS A 20 1.27 -8.71 -5.16
CA LYS A 20 1.16 -7.46 -4.39
C LYS A 20 2.45 -6.65 -4.42
N ARG A 21 3.60 -7.27 -4.11
CA ARG A 21 4.92 -6.62 -4.21
C ARG A 21 5.20 -6.05 -5.60
N THR A 22 4.76 -6.75 -6.64
CA THR A 22 4.93 -6.28 -8.02
C THR A 22 4.09 -5.04 -8.28
N THR A 23 2.84 -5.02 -7.83
CA THR A 23 1.96 -3.85 -7.89
C THR A 23 2.54 -2.67 -7.12
N TRP A 24 2.99 -2.88 -5.88
CA TRP A 24 3.60 -1.84 -5.04
C TRP A 24 4.84 -1.22 -5.69
N ARG A 25 5.78 -2.03 -6.18
CA ARG A 25 6.97 -1.52 -6.89
C ARG A 25 6.61 -0.72 -8.14
N ARG A 26 5.59 -1.14 -8.88
CA ARG A 26 5.11 -0.40 -10.07
C ARG A 26 4.57 0.97 -9.68
N LEU A 27 3.85 1.07 -8.57
CA LEU A 27 3.34 2.36 -8.08
C LEU A 27 4.46 3.28 -7.61
N VAL A 28 5.46 2.76 -6.90
CA VAL A 28 6.65 3.54 -6.51
C VAL A 28 7.38 4.07 -7.74
N HIS A 29 7.69 3.21 -8.71
CA HIS A 29 8.31 3.64 -9.96
C HIS A 29 7.45 4.65 -10.75
N LEU A 30 6.12 4.49 -10.74
CA LEU A 30 5.23 5.42 -11.42
C LEU A 30 5.25 6.79 -10.74
N LYS A 31 5.31 6.83 -9.40
CA LYS A 31 5.48 8.06 -8.62
C LYS A 31 6.80 8.74 -8.93
N ASP A 32 7.91 8.00 -8.95
CA ASP A 32 9.22 8.56 -9.25
C ASP A 32 9.32 9.06 -10.69
N TYR A 33 8.66 8.38 -11.63
CA TYR A 33 8.64 8.78 -13.04
C TYR A 33 7.76 10.00 -13.31
N LEU A 34 6.52 10.03 -12.81
CA LEU A 34 5.58 11.13 -13.05
C LEU A 34 5.89 12.36 -12.18
N GLY A 35 6.54 12.16 -11.04
CA GLY A 35 6.77 13.17 -10.02
C GLY A 35 5.47 13.75 -9.48
N GLY A 36 5.52 15.01 -9.05
CA GLY A 36 4.37 15.73 -8.50
C GLY A 36 4.21 15.55 -6.99
N GLU A 37 3.43 16.45 -6.41
CA GLU A 37 3.41 16.67 -4.96
C GLU A 37 2.30 15.89 -4.24
N ASN A 38 1.23 15.50 -4.95
CA ASN A 38 0.04 14.94 -4.32
C ASN A 38 -0.37 13.60 -4.94
N TRP A 39 -0.32 12.54 -4.13
CA TRP A 39 -0.73 11.19 -4.48
C TRP A 39 -1.77 10.69 -3.49
N CYS A 40 -2.89 10.19 -4.00
CA CYS A 40 -3.94 9.55 -3.23
C CYS A 40 -4.15 8.14 -3.80
N VAL A 41 -3.82 7.13 -3.01
CA VAL A 41 -4.01 5.73 -3.40
C VAL A 41 -5.14 5.16 -2.55
N VAL A 42 -6.21 4.73 -3.20
CA VAL A 42 -7.45 4.28 -2.56
C VAL A 42 -7.84 2.90 -3.06
N GLY A 43 -8.79 2.25 -2.38
CA GLY A 43 -9.33 0.96 -2.76
C GLY A 43 -8.94 -0.16 -1.80
N ASP A 44 -8.99 -1.39 -2.28
CA ASP A 44 -8.73 -2.59 -1.47
C ASP A 44 -7.32 -3.11 -1.72
N PHE A 45 -6.40 -2.74 -0.83
CA PHE A 45 -5.03 -3.26 -0.83
C PHE A 45 -4.96 -4.73 -0.40
N ASN A 46 -6.01 -5.25 0.27
CA ASN A 46 -6.08 -6.58 0.85
C ASN A 46 -4.87 -6.89 1.76
N SER A 47 -4.23 -5.86 2.31
CA SER A 47 -3.05 -5.90 3.17
C SER A 47 -3.28 -4.92 4.32
N VAL A 48 -2.71 -5.25 5.46
CA VAL A 48 -2.92 -4.53 6.73
C VAL A 48 -1.61 -3.90 7.17
N LEU A 49 -1.68 -2.74 7.81
CA LEU A 49 -0.52 -2.01 8.34
C LEU A 49 -0.10 -2.54 9.70
N SER A 50 -1.03 -3.15 10.44
CA SER A 50 -0.79 -3.71 11.77
C SER A 50 -1.36 -5.12 11.91
N THR A 51 -0.68 -5.94 12.70
CA THR A 51 -1.16 -7.28 13.06
C THR A 51 -2.47 -7.24 13.85
N ILE A 52 -2.73 -6.13 14.56
CA ILE A 52 -3.93 -5.92 15.39
C ILE A 52 -5.20 -5.85 14.53
N GLU A 53 -5.07 -5.48 13.25
CA GLU A 53 -6.18 -5.37 12.31
C GLU A 53 -6.74 -6.74 11.87
N ARG A 54 -5.99 -7.83 12.11
CA ARG A 54 -6.41 -9.20 11.75
C ARG A 54 -6.62 -10.06 13.00
N ARG A 55 -7.77 -10.75 13.04
CA ARG A 55 -8.12 -11.73 14.08
C ARG A 55 -7.90 -13.17 13.57
N GLY A 56 -7.51 -14.09 14.46
CA GLY A 56 -7.49 -15.53 14.17
C GLY A 56 -6.23 -16.08 13.48
N ILE A 57 -5.07 -15.45 13.65
CA ILE A 57 -3.82 -15.90 13.01
C ILE A 57 -3.18 -17.06 13.80
N THR A 58 -2.87 -18.18 13.15
CA THR A 58 -2.13 -19.33 13.73
C THR A 58 -0.65 -19.35 13.30
N GLY A 59 0.21 -20.04 14.06
CA GLY A 59 1.68 -19.86 14.09
C GLY A 59 2.44 -19.76 12.75
N ASP A 60 2.15 -20.62 11.77
CA ASP A 60 2.88 -20.58 10.49
C ASP A 60 2.37 -19.48 9.54
N VAL A 61 1.06 -19.19 9.67
CA VAL A 61 0.38 -18.12 8.95
C VAL A 61 0.87 -16.74 9.44
N SER A 62 1.24 -16.61 10.73
CA SER A 62 1.81 -15.38 11.29
C SER A 62 3.11 -14.93 10.62
N ARG A 63 3.99 -15.86 10.21
CA ARG A 63 5.26 -15.48 9.57
C ARG A 63 5.05 -14.84 8.20
N ARG A 64 4.15 -15.42 7.39
CA ARG A 64 3.79 -14.87 6.08
C ARG A 64 3.08 -13.51 6.22
N PHE A 65 2.21 -13.37 7.21
CA PHE A 65 1.58 -12.08 7.50
C PHE A 65 2.58 -11.03 7.98
N ASN A 66 3.55 -11.37 8.83
CA ASN A 66 4.57 -10.42 9.25
C ASN A 66 5.41 -9.91 8.08
N ALA A 67 5.73 -10.78 7.12
CA ALA A 67 6.43 -10.37 5.90
C ALA A 67 5.55 -9.45 5.03
N GLU A 68 4.28 -9.79 4.84
CA GLU A 68 3.34 -8.95 4.08
C GLU A 68 3.13 -7.57 4.74
N ILE A 69 2.92 -7.52 6.06
CA ILE A 69 2.74 -6.28 6.82
C ILE A 69 3.98 -5.39 6.69
N ARG A 70 5.19 -5.96 6.88
CA ARG A 70 6.43 -5.21 6.74
C ARG A 70 6.58 -4.64 5.34
N ASP A 71 6.35 -5.45 4.31
CA ASP A 71 6.52 -5.01 2.93
C ASP A 71 5.47 -3.98 2.52
N PHE A 72 4.24 -4.10 3.05
CA PHE A 72 3.19 -3.11 2.83
C PHE A 72 3.51 -1.77 3.52
N ASN A 73 4.01 -1.81 4.77
CA ASN A 73 4.51 -0.61 5.45
C ASN A 73 5.65 0.06 4.69
N ASN A 74 6.61 -0.73 4.15
CA ASN A 74 7.68 -0.19 3.31
C ASN A 74 7.12 0.50 2.07
N PHE A 75 6.16 -0.12 1.37
CA PHE A 75 5.49 0.50 0.23
C PHE A 75 4.82 1.84 0.59
N VAL A 76 4.07 1.88 1.70
CA VAL A 76 3.40 3.10 2.18
C VAL A 76 4.44 4.19 2.50
N GLY A 77 5.54 3.82 3.15
CA GLY A 77 6.66 4.73 3.44
C GLY A 77 7.39 5.25 2.20
N GLU A 78 7.71 4.38 1.24
CA GLU A 78 8.36 4.75 -0.03
C GLU A 78 7.48 5.68 -0.88
N MET A 79 6.16 5.46 -0.85
CA MET A 79 5.20 6.35 -1.49
C MET A 79 4.94 7.65 -0.71
N GLY A 80 5.37 7.75 0.55
CA GLY A 80 5.09 8.89 1.44
C GLY A 80 3.60 9.04 1.76
N LEU A 81 2.86 7.93 1.80
CA LEU A 81 1.42 7.93 2.04
C LEU A 81 1.11 8.00 3.52
N LEU A 82 0.00 8.66 3.84
CA LEU A 82 -0.60 8.68 5.17
C LEU A 82 -1.90 7.87 5.12
N ASP A 83 -2.08 6.98 6.09
CA ASP A 83 -3.32 6.25 6.26
C ASP A 83 -4.41 7.21 6.79
N LEU A 84 -5.50 7.32 6.05
CA LEU A 84 -6.58 8.25 6.36
C LEU A 84 -7.60 7.56 7.26
N PRO A 85 -8.06 8.22 8.35
CA PRO A 85 -9.10 7.65 9.18
C PRO A 85 -10.37 7.44 8.35
N LEU A 86 -10.99 6.27 8.51
CA LEU A 86 -12.33 6.01 7.98
C LEU A 86 -13.32 6.89 8.74
N LEU A 87 -14.14 7.64 8.01
CA LEU A 87 -15.19 8.52 8.53
C LEU A 87 -16.33 7.73 9.21
#